data_AF-A0AAW3YNV1-F1
#
_entry.id   AF-A0AAW3YNV1-F1
#
_cell.length_a   1.000
_cell.length_b   1.000
_cell.length_c   1.000
_cell.angle_alpha   90.00
_cell.angle_beta   90.00
_cell.angle_gamma   90.00
#
_symmetry.space_group_name_H-M   'P 1'
#
loop_
_entity.id
_entity.type
_entity.pdbx_description
1 polymer ?
#
loop_
_entity_poly.entity_id
_entity_poly.type
_entity_poly.pdbx_seq_one_letter_code
_entity_poly.pdbx_strand_id
1 'polypeptide(L)'
;MLELKQVTPQSSSWNAFLHLYGEYFQRHWPEVFGDQSEEEMAKENHTTLKQRILQGGRGLFLLLNAGQLAGLANVYLEREEKVTLNIAEFYIRDEYQRQKMGHGLWHAMLQWGRRHGATQVHLETDVGKKANLFWQSHGLSSHQAGDRMHYSGPILPLKILWIRHGQIIPLDHLDYCPEDNLIALDAASVKQAEKIGKQILGELPWQTIYTSPQRRALETAKAFSSSTPSCLLQETDALCEFFPEELIGMKLKAIPHRYGEDYAWRLLHTPLDSPFKDSEPVTDAANRIHRFIMQIGDELSMSSMRIIVSHQNLHNIFLAHLMAKDLNLSGRFHLNNLHGSTFLYCPYTKQFDIENVNIPL
;
A
#
# COMPACT_ATOMS: atom_id res chain seq x y z
N MET A 1 7.53 -14.69 -8.88
CA MET A 1 6.76 -13.45 -8.63
C MET A 1 5.51 -13.85 -7.85
N LEU A 2 5.24 -13.19 -6.74
CA LEU A 2 4.07 -13.47 -5.89
C LEU A 2 2.86 -12.72 -6.46
N GLU A 3 1.74 -13.41 -6.65
CA GLU A 3 0.51 -12.85 -7.21
C GLU A 3 -0.68 -13.21 -6.32
N LEU A 4 -1.57 -12.25 -6.11
CA LEU A 4 -2.76 -12.42 -5.31
C LEU A 4 -4.00 -12.14 -6.16
N LYS A 5 -4.95 -13.06 -6.14
CA LYS A 5 -6.22 -12.94 -6.87
C LYS A 5 -7.39 -13.00 -5.90
N GLN A 6 -8.31 -12.05 -6.00
CA GLN A 6 -9.65 -12.22 -5.46
C GLN A 6 -10.43 -13.13 -6.42
N VAL A 7 -11.12 -14.13 -5.89
CA VAL A 7 -11.76 -15.18 -6.69
C VAL A 7 -13.28 -15.12 -6.55
N THR A 8 -13.96 -15.27 -7.68
CA THR A 8 -15.42 -15.46 -7.79
C THR A 8 -15.72 -16.68 -8.66
N PRO A 9 -16.96 -17.20 -8.67
CA PRO A 9 -17.34 -18.30 -9.55
C PRO A 9 -17.16 -18.03 -11.05
N GLN A 10 -17.07 -16.76 -11.45
CA GLN A 10 -16.84 -16.32 -12.83
C GLN A 10 -15.35 -16.10 -13.14
N SER A 11 -14.48 -16.16 -12.13
CA SER A 11 -13.05 -15.95 -12.30
C SER A 11 -12.39 -17.16 -12.98
N SER A 12 -11.42 -16.91 -13.86
CA SER A 12 -10.61 -17.98 -14.48
C SER A 12 -9.85 -18.83 -13.45
N SER A 13 -9.61 -18.29 -12.25
CA SER A 13 -8.94 -18.97 -11.13
C SER A 13 -9.88 -19.77 -10.24
N TRP A 14 -11.18 -19.87 -10.57
CA TRP A 14 -12.17 -20.57 -9.73
C TRP A 14 -11.85 -22.05 -9.51
N ASN A 15 -11.58 -22.79 -10.59
CA ASN A 15 -11.27 -24.21 -10.49
C ASN A 15 -9.96 -24.45 -9.73
N ALA A 16 -8.97 -23.58 -9.92
CA ALA A 16 -7.71 -23.66 -9.19
C ALA A 16 -7.89 -23.38 -7.68
N PHE A 17 -8.79 -22.47 -7.32
CA PHE A 17 -9.19 -22.25 -5.94
C PHE A 17 -9.90 -23.47 -5.35
N LEU A 18 -10.87 -24.06 -6.07
CA LEU A 18 -11.60 -25.25 -5.61
C LEU A 18 -10.67 -26.45 -5.40
N HIS A 19 -9.72 -26.66 -6.31
CA HIS A 19 -8.67 -27.68 -6.17
C HIS A 19 -7.89 -27.51 -4.86
N LEU A 20 -7.34 -26.31 -4.64
CA LEU A 20 -6.56 -26.03 -3.43
C LEU A 20 -7.40 -26.07 -2.14
N TYR A 21 -8.69 -25.72 -2.24
CA TYR A 21 -9.65 -25.80 -1.13
C TYR A 21 -9.97 -27.25 -0.76
N GLY A 22 -10.11 -28.14 -1.74
CA GLY A 22 -10.24 -29.58 -1.51
C GLY A 22 -8.97 -30.18 -0.89
N GLU A 23 -7.81 -29.84 -1.45
CA GLU A 23 -6.50 -30.25 -0.93
C GLU A 23 -6.32 -29.89 0.56
N TYR A 24 -6.71 -28.68 0.96
CA TYR A 24 -6.70 -28.24 2.35
C TYR A 24 -7.49 -29.19 3.26
N PHE A 25 -8.72 -29.54 2.89
CA PHE A 25 -9.54 -30.43 3.71
C PHE A 25 -9.00 -31.86 3.79
N GLN A 26 -8.55 -32.42 2.66
CA GLN A 26 -7.98 -33.77 2.64
C GLN A 26 -6.73 -33.87 3.52
N ARG A 27 -5.88 -32.84 3.51
CA ARG A 27 -4.65 -32.83 4.33
C ARG A 27 -4.92 -32.65 5.82
N HIS A 28 -5.88 -31.80 6.19
CA HIS A 28 -6.10 -31.42 7.59
C HIS A 28 -7.20 -32.24 8.29
N TRP A 29 -8.10 -32.87 7.54
CA TRP A 29 -9.15 -33.77 8.02
C TRP A 29 -9.27 -35.03 7.13
N PRO A 30 -8.21 -35.84 7.03
CA PRO A 30 -8.20 -37.04 6.19
C PRO A 30 -9.24 -38.08 6.63
N GLU A 31 -9.56 -38.15 7.92
CA GLU A 31 -10.60 -39.05 8.45
C GLU A 31 -12.01 -38.71 7.93
N VAL A 32 -12.23 -37.47 7.48
CA VAL A 32 -13.53 -36.97 7.00
C VAL A 32 -13.58 -36.92 5.47
N PHE A 33 -12.47 -36.50 4.83
CA PHE A 33 -12.43 -36.21 3.39
C PHE A 33 -11.41 -37.06 2.61
N GLY A 34 -10.66 -37.96 3.26
CA GLY A 34 -9.55 -38.69 2.65
C GLY A 34 -9.96 -39.65 1.52
N ASP A 35 -11.17 -40.20 1.59
CA ASP A 35 -11.69 -41.14 0.58
C ASP A 35 -12.48 -40.45 -0.55
N GLN A 36 -12.77 -39.16 -0.43
CA GLN A 36 -13.51 -38.44 -1.48
C GLN A 36 -12.59 -38.13 -2.66
N SER A 37 -13.10 -38.35 -3.88
CA SER A 37 -12.36 -37.96 -5.08
C SER A 37 -12.29 -36.43 -5.20
N GLU A 38 -11.22 -35.95 -5.86
CA GLU A 38 -11.03 -34.52 -6.09
C GLU A 38 -12.20 -33.87 -6.84
N GLU A 39 -12.79 -34.59 -7.80
CA GLU A 39 -13.93 -34.11 -8.59
C GLU A 39 -15.21 -33.97 -7.73
N GLU A 40 -15.48 -34.93 -6.85
CA GLU A 40 -16.62 -34.90 -5.95
C GLU A 40 -16.50 -33.73 -4.97
N MET A 41 -15.33 -33.57 -4.35
CA MET A 41 -15.04 -32.44 -3.47
C MET A 41 -15.18 -31.11 -4.20
N ALA A 42 -14.61 -30.98 -5.40
CA ALA A 42 -14.71 -29.75 -6.18
C ALA A 42 -16.17 -29.39 -6.50
N LYS A 43 -17.01 -30.39 -6.82
CA LYS A 43 -18.44 -30.19 -7.11
C LYS A 43 -19.25 -29.78 -5.88
N GLU A 44 -19.00 -30.41 -4.74
CA GLU A 44 -19.63 -30.05 -3.46
C GLU A 44 -19.21 -28.65 -3.03
N ASN A 45 -17.90 -28.39 -3.01
CA ASN A 45 -17.32 -27.09 -2.68
C ASN A 45 -17.82 -25.98 -3.60
N HIS A 46 -17.95 -26.24 -4.91
CA HIS A 46 -18.54 -25.30 -5.87
C HIS A 46 -19.94 -24.88 -5.43
N THR A 47 -20.80 -25.86 -5.14
CA THR A 47 -22.21 -25.62 -4.81
C THR A 47 -22.32 -24.80 -3.53
N THR A 48 -21.62 -25.22 -2.48
CA THR A 48 -21.64 -24.58 -1.16
C THR A 48 -21.07 -23.17 -1.21
N LEU A 49 -19.88 -22.98 -1.80
CA LEU A 49 -19.25 -21.65 -1.85
C LEU A 49 -20.02 -20.68 -2.74
N LYS A 50 -20.58 -21.13 -3.88
CA LYS A 50 -21.40 -20.29 -4.74
C LYS A 50 -22.64 -19.78 -4.00
N GLN A 51 -23.32 -20.63 -3.23
CA GLN A 51 -24.45 -20.22 -2.40
C GLN A 51 -24.02 -19.19 -1.33
N ARG A 52 -22.91 -19.43 -0.63
CA ARG A 52 -22.39 -18.50 0.39
C ARG A 52 -21.97 -17.14 -0.19
N ILE A 53 -21.42 -17.12 -1.41
CA ILE A 53 -21.09 -15.86 -2.10
C ILE A 53 -22.37 -15.09 -2.47
N LEU A 54 -23.42 -15.79 -2.93
CA LEU A 54 -24.72 -15.18 -3.25
C LEU A 54 -25.41 -14.57 -2.02
N GLN A 55 -25.18 -15.13 -0.84
CA GLN A 55 -25.64 -14.55 0.43
C GLN A 55 -24.92 -13.23 0.78
N GLY A 56 -23.83 -12.91 0.09
CA GLY A 56 -23.07 -11.67 0.26
C GLY A 56 -22.05 -11.72 1.39
N GLY A 57 -21.18 -10.71 1.41
CA GLY A 57 -20.20 -10.53 2.49
C GLY A 57 -19.08 -11.58 2.55
N ARG A 58 -18.86 -12.39 1.51
CA ARG A 58 -17.79 -13.39 1.46
C ARG A 58 -16.67 -12.98 0.48
N GLY A 59 -15.42 -13.12 0.90
CA GLY A 59 -14.23 -12.86 0.12
C GLY A 59 -13.38 -14.11 -0.02
N LEU A 60 -12.99 -14.46 -1.25
CA LEU A 60 -12.12 -15.60 -1.52
C LEU A 60 -10.83 -15.11 -2.18
N PHE A 61 -9.70 -15.66 -1.73
CA PHE A 61 -8.38 -15.24 -2.18
C PHE A 61 -7.55 -16.45 -2.56
N LEU A 62 -6.86 -16.34 -3.69
CA LEU A 62 -5.88 -17.31 -4.16
C LEU A 62 -4.51 -16.63 -4.25
N LEU A 63 -3.52 -17.25 -3.61
CA LEU A 63 -2.14 -16.82 -3.65
C LEU A 63 -1.36 -17.73 -4.60
N LEU A 64 -0.65 -17.12 -5.53
CA LEU A 64 0.21 -17.81 -6.49
C LEU A 64 1.67 -17.38 -6.29
N ASN A 65 2.59 -18.34 -6.34
CA ASN A 65 4.01 -18.07 -6.38
C ASN A 65 4.60 -18.56 -7.71
N ALA A 66 5.05 -17.61 -8.54
CA ALA A 66 5.55 -17.89 -9.88
C ALA A 66 4.56 -18.72 -10.73
N GLY A 67 3.26 -18.40 -10.62
CA GLY A 67 2.17 -19.08 -11.31
C GLY A 67 1.70 -20.38 -10.65
N GLN A 68 2.39 -20.89 -9.63
CA GLN A 68 2.00 -22.10 -8.90
C GLN A 68 1.09 -21.76 -7.70
N LEU A 69 0.16 -22.66 -7.38
CA LEU A 69 -0.73 -22.52 -6.23
C LEU A 69 0.07 -22.54 -4.92
N ALA A 70 -0.01 -21.46 -4.15
CA ALA A 70 0.75 -21.31 -2.91
C ALA A 70 -0.13 -21.25 -1.67
N GLY A 71 -1.34 -20.69 -1.78
CA GLY A 71 -2.25 -20.59 -0.64
C GLY A 71 -3.63 -20.08 -1.02
N LEU A 72 -4.55 -20.15 -0.05
CA LEU A 72 -5.90 -19.62 -0.17
C LEU A 72 -6.39 -19.04 1.13
N ALA A 73 -7.40 -18.18 1.02
CA ALA A 73 -8.22 -17.78 2.14
C ALA A 73 -9.70 -17.65 1.75
N ASN A 74 -10.56 -17.91 2.72
CA ASN A 74 -12.00 -17.70 2.66
C ASN A 74 -12.41 -16.94 3.92
N VAL A 75 -12.99 -15.76 3.72
CA VAL A 75 -13.40 -14.86 4.80
C VAL A 75 -14.84 -14.43 4.60
N TYR A 76 -15.53 -14.07 5.68
CA TYR A 76 -16.86 -13.50 5.58
C TYR A 76 -17.07 -12.37 6.59
N LEU A 77 -18.06 -11.54 6.33
CA LEU A 77 -18.42 -10.41 7.16
C LEU A 77 -19.62 -10.76 8.02
N GLU A 78 -19.50 -10.46 9.30
CA GLU A 78 -20.59 -10.44 10.25
C GLU A 78 -20.88 -8.98 10.60
N ARG A 79 -22.14 -8.58 10.51
CA ARG A 79 -22.58 -7.18 10.63
C ARG A 79 -23.53 -7.04 11.80
N GLU A 80 -22.99 -7.06 13.00
CA GLU A 80 -23.71 -6.76 14.24
C GLU A 80 -23.43 -5.32 14.66
N GLU A 81 -23.15 -5.07 15.95
CA GLU A 81 -22.75 -3.75 16.46
C GLU A 81 -21.47 -3.21 15.79
N LYS A 82 -20.54 -4.12 15.46
CA LYS A 82 -19.34 -3.85 14.67
C LYS A 82 -19.32 -4.80 13.46
N VAL A 83 -18.70 -4.35 12.38
CA VAL A 83 -18.45 -5.22 11.22
C VAL A 83 -17.19 -6.03 11.50
N THR A 84 -17.34 -7.35 11.62
CA THR A 84 -16.26 -8.29 11.92
C THR A 84 -15.92 -9.09 10.67
N LEU A 85 -14.62 -9.14 10.35
CA LEU A 85 -14.07 -10.04 9.34
C LEU A 85 -13.75 -11.39 9.98
N ASN A 86 -14.57 -12.38 9.71
CA ASN A 86 -14.34 -13.76 10.14
C ASN A 86 -13.48 -14.50 9.11
N ILE A 87 -12.42 -15.18 9.56
CA ILE A 87 -11.59 -16.04 8.72
C ILE A 87 -12.07 -17.48 8.87
N ALA A 88 -12.72 -17.99 7.83
CA ALA A 88 -13.26 -19.34 7.81
C ALA A 88 -12.19 -20.37 7.46
N GLU A 89 -11.37 -20.07 6.44
CA GLU A 89 -10.26 -20.93 6.04
C GLU A 89 -9.05 -20.09 5.65
N PHE A 90 -7.86 -20.55 6.04
CA PHE A 90 -6.59 -19.94 5.72
C PHE A 90 -5.54 -21.02 5.57
N TYR A 91 -4.94 -21.11 4.38
CA TYR A 91 -4.03 -22.20 4.03
C TYR A 91 -2.86 -21.70 3.19
N ILE A 92 -1.66 -22.15 3.56
CA ILE A 92 -0.43 -22.00 2.79
C ILE A 92 0.17 -23.39 2.66
N ARG A 93 0.46 -23.84 1.44
CA ARG A 93 1.08 -25.15 1.21
C ARG A 93 2.42 -25.25 1.93
N ASP A 94 2.75 -26.44 2.40
CA ASP A 94 3.87 -26.68 3.31
C ASP A 94 5.22 -26.22 2.73
N GLU A 95 5.43 -26.41 1.43
CA GLU A 95 6.63 -25.98 0.71
C GLU A 95 6.83 -24.45 0.68
N TYR A 96 5.77 -23.67 0.89
CA TYR A 96 5.82 -22.20 0.93
C TYR A 96 5.68 -21.62 2.35
N GLN A 97 5.48 -22.46 3.35
CA GLN A 97 5.48 -22.01 4.74
C GLN A 97 6.87 -21.46 5.12
N ARG A 98 6.89 -20.55 6.12
CA ARG A 98 8.10 -19.84 6.59
C ARG A 98 8.75 -18.90 5.57
N GLN A 99 8.18 -18.74 4.38
CA GLN A 99 8.60 -17.74 3.39
C GLN A 99 7.80 -16.42 3.54
N LYS A 100 7.24 -16.16 4.72
CA LYS A 100 6.40 -15.01 5.08
C LYS A 100 5.11 -14.84 4.23
N MET A 101 4.81 -15.73 3.29
CA MET A 101 3.64 -15.62 2.40
C MET A 101 2.30 -15.54 3.14
N GLY A 102 2.19 -16.20 4.30
CA GLY A 102 1.03 -16.07 5.20
C GLY A 102 0.78 -14.63 5.65
N HIS A 103 1.83 -13.85 5.92
CA HIS A 103 1.68 -12.42 6.26
C HIS A 103 1.12 -11.62 5.10
N GLY A 104 1.56 -11.92 3.87
CA GLY A 104 1.01 -11.28 2.67
C GLY A 104 -0.48 -11.54 2.50
N LEU A 105 -0.89 -12.80 2.61
CA LEU A 105 -2.30 -13.19 2.52
C LEU A 105 -3.14 -12.62 3.68
N TRP A 106 -2.59 -12.57 4.88
CA TRP A 106 -3.20 -11.90 6.04
C TRP A 106 -3.53 -10.43 5.74
N HIS A 107 -2.55 -9.66 5.26
CA HIS A 107 -2.77 -8.25 4.95
C HIS A 107 -3.79 -8.03 3.82
N ALA A 108 -3.86 -8.95 2.86
CA ALA A 108 -4.86 -8.91 1.81
C ALA A 108 -6.29 -9.09 2.32
N MET A 109 -6.51 -10.06 3.19
CA MET A 109 -7.82 -10.26 3.82
C MET A 109 -8.22 -9.03 4.63
N LEU A 110 -7.30 -8.49 5.43
CA LEU A 110 -7.57 -7.27 6.21
C LEU A 110 -7.89 -6.09 5.30
N GLN A 111 -7.17 -5.91 4.19
CA GLN A 111 -7.41 -4.84 3.23
C GLN A 111 -8.79 -4.97 2.57
N TRP A 112 -9.18 -6.19 2.21
CA TRP A 112 -10.53 -6.44 1.73
C TRP A 112 -11.59 -6.15 2.80
N GLY A 113 -11.35 -6.58 4.05
CA GLY A 113 -12.22 -6.29 5.18
C GLY A 113 -12.41 -4.78 5.39
N ARG A 114 -11.32 -4.00 5.41
CA ARG A 114 -11.34 -2.53 5.50
C ARG A 114 -12.22 -1.91 4.43
N ARG A 115 -12.10 -2.34 3.18
CA ARG A 115 -12.92 -1.85 2.06
C ARG A 115 -14.42 -2.13 2.22
N HIS A 116 -14.78 -3.13 3.01
CA HIS A 116 -16.17 -3.49 3.29
C HIS A 116 -16.66 -3.04 4.67
N GLY A 117 -15.88 -2.17 5.34
CA GLY A 117 -16.21 -1.54 6.61
C GLY A 117 -15.84 -2.36 7.85
N ALA A 118 -15.11 -3.47 7.70
CA ALA A 118 -14.69 -4.28 8.84
C ALA A 118 -13.70 -3.52 9.73
N THR A 119 -14.00 -3.48 11.03
CA THR A 119 -13.15 -2.85 12.05
C THR A 119 -12.60 -3.85 13.05
N GLN A 120 -13.09 -5.09 13.02
CA GLN A 120 -12.64 -6.21 13.84
C GLN A 120 -12.32 -7.42 12.95
N VAL A 121 -11.43 -8.28 13.43
CA VAL A 121 -11.14 -9.58 12.83
C VAL A 121 -11.34 -10.66 13.88
N HIS A 122 -11.85 -11.81 13.46
CA HIS A 122 -12.06 -12.99 14.29
C HIS A 122 -11.70 -14.27 13.53
N LEU A 123 -11.14 -15.26 14.21
CA LEU A 123 -10.88 -16.59 13.68
C LEU A 123 -10.83 -17.63 14.79
N GLU A 124 -11.05 -18.89 14.40
CA GLU A 124 -10.99 -20.06 15.27
C GLU A 124 -10.02 -21.11 14.71
N THR A 125 -9.37 -21.83 15.60
CA THR A 125 -8.43 -22.91 15.25
C THR A 125 -8.38 -23.93 16.37
N ASP A 126 -7.96 -25.16 16.09
CA ASP A 126 -7.85 -26.19 17.12
C ASP A 126 -6.72 -25.87 18.10
N VAL A 127 -6.90 -26.28 19.35
CA VAL A 127 -5.87 -26.19 20.39
C VAL A 127 -4.63 -27.02 19.98
N GLY A 128 -3.44 -26.51 20.30
CA GLY A 128 -2.18 -27.23 20.08
C GLY A 128 -1.65 -27.28 18.64
N LYS A 129 -2.32 -26.67 17.66
CA LYS A 129 -1.81 -26.59 16.28
C LYS A 129 -0.66 -25.60 16.18
N LYS A 130 0.35 -25.91 15.36
CA LYS A 130 1.50 -25.01 15.07
C LYS A 130 1.07 -23.66 14.51
N ALA A 131 -0.06 -23.61 13.79
CA ALA A 131 -0.64 -22.38 13.26
C ALA A 131 -0.99 -21.35 14.35
N ASN A 132 -1.21 -21.78 15.60
CA ASN A 132 -1.53 -20.88 16.71
C ASN A 132 -0.41 -19.86 16.99
N LEU A 133 0.86 -20.21 16.73
CA LEU A 133 1.99 -19.29 16.83
C LEU A 133 1.91 -18.17 15.79
N PHE A 134 1.42 -18.47 14.58
CA PHE A 134 1.23 -17.47 13.53
C PHE A 134 0.17 -16.45 13.94
N TRP A 135 -0.98 -16.90 14.45
CA TRP A 135 -2.05 -16.00 14.90
C TRP A 135 -1.64 -15.15 16.11
N GLN A 136 -0.92 -15.73 17.07
CA GLN A 136 -0.38 -14.98 18.21
C GLN A 136 0.59 -13.87 17.76
N SER A 137 1.37 -14.10 16.70
CA SER A 137 2.32 -13.11 16.19
C SER A 137 1.67 -11.83 15.64
N HIS A 138 0.37 -11.86 15.34
CA HIS A 138 -0.38 -10.71 14.85
C HIS A 138 -0.95 -9.81 15.96
N GLY A 139 -0.61 -10.08 17.23
CA GLY A 139 -1.06 -9.26 18.37
C GLY A 139 -2.56 -9.37 18.65
N LEU A 140 -3.20 -10.46 18.19
CA LEU A 140 -4.60 -10.74 18.48
C LEU A 140 -4.76 -11.21 19.93
N SER A 141 -5.84 -10.80 20.57
CA SER A 141 -6.27 -11.37 21.84
C SER A 141 -6.71 -12.81 21.59
N SER A 142 -6.33 -13.73 22.48
CA SER A 142 -6.69 -15.14 22.36
C SER A 142 -7.30 -15.69 23.63
N HIS A 143 -8.31 -16.54 23.49
CA HIS A 143 -8.85 -17.34 24.59
C HIS A 143 -9.21 -18.75 24.12
N GLN A 144 -9.19 -19.71 25.03
CA GLN A 144 -9.57 -21.09 24.75
C GLN A 144 -11.03 -21.33 25.16
N ALA A 145 -11.80 -22.00 24.30
CA ALA A 145 -13.14 -22.48 24.59
C ALA A 145 -13.26 -23.94 24.14
N GLY A 146 -13.22 -24.87 25.10
CA GLY A 146 -13.15 -26.31 24.80
C GLY A 146 -11.89 -26.66 24.00
N ASP A 147 -12.08 -27.32 22.86
CA ASP A 147 -10.99 -27.77 21.97
C ASP A 147 -10.60 -26.71 20.92
N ARG A 148 -11.15 -25.50 21.01
CA ARG A 148 -10.90 -24.38 20.09
C ARG A 148 -10.16 -23.24 20.77
N MET A 149 -9.26 -22.62 20.03
CA MET A 149 -8.66 -21.32 20.31
C MET A 149 -9.35 -20.27 19.46
N HIS A 150 -9.86 -19.22 20.11
CA HIS A 150 -10.44 -18.05 19.46
C HIS A 150 -9.43 -16.93 19.46
N TYR A 151 -9.29 -16.25 18.32
CA TYR A 151 -8.48 -15.04 18.20
C TYR A 151 -9.35 -13.90 17.69
N SER A 152 -9.23 -12.74 18.33
CA SER A 152 -9.93 -11.53 17.91
C SER A 152 -9.12 -10.26 18.16
N GLY A 153 -9.40 -9.22 17.39
CA GLY A 153 -8.76 -7.93 17.58
C GLY A 153 -9.20 -6.88 16.57
N PRO A 154 -8.74 -5.63 16.74
CA PRO A 154 -9.04 -4.55 15.83
C PRO A 154 -8.32 -4.72 14.49
N ILE A 155 -8.98 -4.34 13.40
CA ILE A 155 -8.33 -4.13 12.11
C ILE A 155 -7.75 -2.71 12.12
N LEU A 156 -6.43 -2.60 12.19
CA LEU A 156 -5.75 -1.30 12.15
C LEU A 156 -5.99 -0.61 10.80
N PRO A 157 -6.06 0.74 10.74
CA PRO A 157 -6.15 1.50 9.49
C PRO A 157 -5.02 1.18 8.49
N LEU A 158 -5.24 1.46 7.21
CA LEU A 158 -4.18 1.34 6.21
C LEU A 158 -3.20 2.51 6.38
N LYS A 159 -1.90 2.23 6.41
CA LYS A 159 -0.87 3.27 6.45
C LYS A 159 -0.43 3.67 5.05
N ILE A 160 -0.28 4.96 4.81
CA ILE A 160 0.38 5.53 3.63
C ILE A 160 1.61 6.27 4.12
N LEU A 161 2.80 5.75 3.83
CA LEU A 161 4.07 6.38 4.13
C LEU A 161 4.54 7.17 2.91
N TRP A 162 4.57 8.49 3.03
CA TRP A 162 5.18 9.38 2.05
C TRP A 162 6.61 9.70 2.45
N ILE A 163 7.57 9.49 1.56
CA ILE A 163 8.98 9.79 1.76
C ILE A 163 9.42 10.83 0.73
N ARG A 164 10.09 11.89 1.17
CA ARG A 164 10.74 12.82 0.23
C ARG A 164 12.01 12.20 -0.32
N HIS A 165 12.28 12.42 -1.61
CA HIS A 165 13.57 12.14 -2.21
C HIS A 165 14.74 12.68 -1.37
N GLY A 166 15.92 12.08 -1.52
CA GLY A 166 17.09 12.56 -0.80
C GLY A 166 17.66 13.87 -1.34
N GLN A 167 18.70 14.37 -0.67
CA GLN A 167 19.37 15.60 -1.07
C GLN A 167 19.96 15.45 -2.47
N ILE A 168 19.79 16.47 -3.30
CA ILE A 168 20.33 16.55 -4.66
C ILE A 168 21.73 17.15 -4.65
N ILE A 169 22.48 16.94 -5.74
CA ILE A 169 23.76 17.62 -5.94
C ILE A 169 23.57 19.15 -6.04
N PRO A 170 24.57 19.97 -5.64
CA PRO A 170 24.50 21.42 -5.82
C PRO A 170 24.37 21.83 -7.29
N LEU A 171 23.47 22.77 -7.57
CA LEU A 171 23.18 23.25 -8.93
C LEU A 171 23.60 24.71 -9.16
N ASP A 172 24.41 25.28 -8.25
CA ASP A 172 24.82 26.69 -8.26
C ASP A 172 25.61 27.12 -9.52
N HIS A 173 26.12 26.15 -10.27
CA HIS A 173 26.83 26.36 -11.53
C HIS A 173 25.89 26.68 -12.71
N LEU A 174 24.58 26.50 -12.55
CA LEU A 174 23.59 26.76 -13.60
C LEU A 174 23.03 28.17 -13.47
N ASP A 175 22.95 28.89 -14.59
CA ASP A 175 22.33 30.22 -14.68
C ASP A 175 20.90 30.16 -15.26
N TYR A 176 20.31 28.96 -15.30
CA TYR A 176 18.95 28.68 -15.76
C TYR A 176 18.27 27.66 -14.85
N CYS A 177 16.94 27.59 -14.92
CA CYS A 177 16.17 26.56 -14.22
C CYS A 177 16.37 25.21 -14.91
N PRO A 178 16.92 24.19 -14.23
CA PRO A 178 17.32 22.94 -14.86
C PRO A 178 16.15 22.06 -15.28
N GLU A 179 16.36 21.29 -16.34
CA GLU A 179 15.56 20.10 -16.64
C GLU A 179 15.79 19.00 -15.59
N ASP A 180 14.80 18.14 -15.38
CA ASP A 180 14.82 17.10 -14.34
C ASP A 180 15.99 16.11 -14.50
N ASN A 181 16.41 15.81 -15.73
CA ASN A 181 17.55 14.94 -16.02
C ASN A 181 18.88 15.45 -15.44
N LEU A 182 19.01 16.75 -15.13
CA LEU A 182 20.19 17.36 -14.51
C LEU A 182 20.16 17.33 -12.97
N ILE A 183 18.99 17.05 -12.38
CA ILE A 183 18.76 17.09 -10.93
C ILE A 183 19.02 15.70 -10.34
N ALA A 184 20.30 15.36 -10.18
CA ALA A 184 20.73 14.07 -9.64
C ALA A 184 20.76 14.03 -8.10
N LEU A 185 20.58 12.83 -7.54
CA LEU A 185 20.71 12.57 -6.12
C LEU A 185 22.19 12.60 -5.68
N ASP A 186 22.45 13.15 -4.49
CA ASP A 186 23.78 13.10 -3.88
C ASP A 186 24.14 11.67 -3.41
N ALA A 187 25.42 11.32 -3.46
CA ALA A 187 25.92 9.99 -3.13
C ALA A 187 25.70 9.60 -1.65
N ALA A 188 25.73 10.56 -0.71
CA ALA A 188 25.41 10.27 0.68
C ALA A 188 23.92 9.96 0.86
N SER A 189 23.06 10.66 0.11
CA SER A 189 21.61 10.41 0.11
C SER A 189 21.25 9.04 -0.48
N VAL A 190 21.96 8.58 -1.51
CA VAL A 190 21.82 7.20 -2.02
C VAL A 190 22.05 6.20 -0.89
N LYS A 191 23.19 6.28 -0.19
CA LYS A 191 23.53 5.36 0.91
C LYS A 191 22.53 5.42 2.07
N GLN A 192 22.03 6.61 2.38
CA GLN A 192 21.01 6.77 3.42
C GLN A 192 19.69 6.13 3.00
N ALA A 193 19.24 6.32 1.75
CA ALA A 193 18.05 5.69 1.23
C ALA A 193 18.15 4.15 1.23
N GLU A 194 19.30 3.57 0.88
CA GLU A 194 19.57 2.13 0.98
C GLU A 194 19.39 1.62 2.42
N LYS A 195 19.94 2.34 3.40
CA LYS A 195 19.84 1.99 4.81
C LYS A 195 18.39 2.02 5.31
N ILE A 196 17.65 3.09 5.00
CA ILE A 196 16.24 3.23 5.37
C ILE A 196 15.42 2.11 4.72
N GLY A 197 15.64 1.87 3.42
CA GLY A 197 14.97 0.83 2.67
C GLY A 197 15.16 -0.56 3.25
N LYS A 198 16.39 -0.91 3.64
CA LYS A 198 16.68 -2.19 4.33
C LYS A 198 15.89 -2.35 5.64
N GLN A 199 15.73 -1.28 6.41
CA GLN A 199 15.00 -1.28 7.67
C GLN A 199 13.49 -1.43 7.44
N ILE A 200 12.92 -0.71 6.47
CA ILE A 200 11.47 -0.69 6.22
C ILE A 200 11.01 -1.92 5.42
N LEU A 201 11.77 -2.36 4.42
CA LEU A 201 11.38 -3.47 3.53
C LEU A 201 11.73 -4.85 4.09
N GLY A 202 12.63 -4.95 5.06
CA GLY A 202 13.12 -6.23 5.60
C GLY A 202 12.02 -7.15 6.14
N GLU A 203 10.89 -6.59 6.56
CA GLU A 203 9.75 -7.37 7.05
C GLU A 203 8.92 -8.00 5.93
N LEU A 204 8.68 -7.29 4.81
CA LEU A 204 7.84 -7.74 3.70
C LEU A 204 8.49 -7.35 2.36
N PRO A 205 9.21 -8.28 1.69
CA PRO A 205 10.06 -7.94 0.55
C PRO A 205 9.32 -7.79 -0.79
N TRP A 206 8.00 -7.99 -0.83
CA TRP A 206 7.15 -7.91 -2.03
C TRP A 206 6.24 -6.68 -2.04
N GLN A 207 6.64 -5.62 -1.34
CA GLN A 207 5.89 -4.36 -1.35
C GLN A 207 6.06 -3.63 -2.68
N THR A 208 5.01 -2.93 -3.09
CA THR A 208 5.10 -1.95 -4.18
C THR A 208 5.48 -0.60 -3.60
N ILE A 209 6.50 0.03 -4.18
CA ILE A 209 6.84 1.43 -3.94
C ILE A 209 6.34 2.22 -5.14
N TYR A 210 5.50 3.20 -4.88
CA TYR A 210 5.06 4.15 -5.89
C TYR A 210 6.01 5.34 -5.89
N THR A 211 6.46 5.78 -7.06
CA THR A 211 7.40 6.89 -7.14
C THR A 211 7.13 7.83 -8.31
N SER A 212 7.55 9.07 -8.17
CA SER A 212 7.61 9.99 -9.29
C SER A 212 8.65 9.51 -10.31
N PRO A 213 8.39 9.62 -11.62
CA PRO A 213 9.41 9.34 -12.65
C PRO A 213 10.57 10.36 -12.63
N GLN A 214 10.42 11.49 -11.93
CA GLN A 214 11.46 12.50 -11.80
C GLN A 214 12.72 11.91 -11.15
N ARG A 215 13.87 12.15 -11.79
CA ARG A 215 15.16 11.47 -11.59
C ARG A 215 15.52 11.29 -10.12
N ARG A 216 15.51 12.37 -9.33
CA ARG A 216 15.87 12.35 -7.90
C ARG A 216 14.97 11.44 -7.05
N ALA A 217 13.67 11.38 -7.34
CA ALA A 217 12.73 10.51 -6.64
C ALA A 217 12.91 9.05 -7.07
N LEU A 218 13.06 8.82 -8.37
CA LEU A 218 13.31 7.49 -8.92
C LEU A 218 14.65 6.90 -8.45
N GLU A 219 15.73 7.69 -8.44
CA GLU A 219 17.03 7.31 -7.88
C GLU A 219 16.92 6.98 -6.39
N THR A 220 16.15 7.77 -5.62
CA THR A 220 15.87 7.47 -4.22
C THR A 220 15.11 6.15 -4.07
N ALA A 221 14.06 5.91 -4.86
CA ALA A 221 13.27 4.68 -4.79
C ALA A 221 14.07 3.43 -5.21
N LYS A 222 14.96 3.55 -6.20
CA LYS A 222 15.90 2.49 -6.60
C LYS A 222 16.91 2.19 -5.50
N ALA A 223 17.49 3.20 -4.87
CA ALA A 223 18.39 3.03 -3.73
C ALA A 223 17.65 2.37 -2.56
N PHE A 224 16.44 2.84 -2.25
CA PHE A 224 15.58 2.31 -1.18
C PHE A 224 15.23 0.84 -1.39
N SER A 225 14.96 0.39 -2.62
CA SER A 225 14.61 -1.01 -2.93
C SER A 225 15.81 -1.90 -3.24
N SER A 226 17.04 -1.36 -3.26
CA SER A 226 18.25 -2.05 -3.75
C SER A 226 18.54 -3.40 -3.08
N SER A 227 18.26 -3.54 -1.77
CA SER A 227 18.47 -4.79 -1.04
C SER A 227 17.33 -5.80 -1.19
N THR A 228 16.29 -5.49 -1.96
CA THR A 228 15.05 -6.24 -2.02
C THR A 228 14.55 -6.37 -3.46
N PRO A 229 15.15 -7.28 -4.27
CA PRO A 229 14.84 -7.40 -5.70
C PRO A 229 13.39 -7.79 -6.02
N SER A 230 12.65 -8.33 -5.05
CA SER A 230 11.23 -8.66 -5.19
C SER A 230 10.28 -7.47 -4.98
N CYS A 231 10.81 -6.31 -4.57
CA CYS A 231 10.06 -5.08 -4.45
C CYS A 231 9.73 -4.54 -5.85
N LEU A 232 8.46 -4.17 -6.07
CA LEU A 232 8.03 -3.60 -7.33
C LEU A 232 8.12 -2.07 -7.24
N LEU A 233 8.78 -1.44 -8.22
CA LEU A 233 8.71 0.00 -8.39
C LEU A 233 7.64 0.33 -9.43
N GLN A 234 6.74 1.25 -9.08
CA GLN A 234 5.71 1.74 -9.97
C GLN A 234 5.83 3.26 -10.11
N GLU A 235 6.25 3.69 -11.30
CA GLU A 235 6.35 5.10 -11.66
C GLU A 235 4.97 5.66 -12.02
N THR A 236 4.70 6.91 -11.64
CA THR A 236 3.46 7.60 -12.00
C THR A 236 3.62 9.12 -11.97
N ASP A 237 3.06 9.78 -12.97
CA ASP A 237 3.04 11.24 -13.06
C ASP A 237 2.17 11.88 -11.97
N ALA A 238 1.28 11.10 -11.35
CA ALA A 238 0.51 11.55 -10.18
C ALA A 238 1.39 11.91 -8.97
N LEU A 239 2.67 11.53 -8.99
CA LEU A 239 3.64 11.83 -7.95
C LEU A 239 4.67 12.89 -8.37
N CYS A 240 4.58 13.48 -9.56
CA CYS A 240 5.47 14.57 -9.99
C CYS A 240 5.34 15.81 -9.11
N GLU A 241 6.49 16.43 -8.81
CA GLU A 241 6.56 17.63 -7.98
C GLU A 241 5.64 18.72 -8.51
N PHE A 242 5.03 19.46 -7.58
CA PHE A 242 4.35 20.69 -7.95
C PHE A 242 5.39 21.77 -8.23
N PHE A 243 5.65 22.00 -9.52
CA PHE A 243 6.62 22.97 -10.00
C PHE A 243 6.12 23.60 -11.32
N PRO A 244 6.31 24.90 -11.54
CA PRO A 244 5.90 25.53 -12.78
C PRO A 244 6.81 25.16 -13.94
N GLU A 245 6.30 24.36 -14.88
CA GLU A 245 7.06 23.89 -16.04
C GLU A 245 7.53 25.04 -16.94
N GLU A 246 6.81 26.17 -16.94
CA GLU A 246 7.21 27.40 -17.65
C GLU A 246 8.60 27.92 -17.27
N LEU A 247 9.07 27.61 -16.06
CA LEU A 247 10.39 28.04 -15.60
C LEU A 247 11.52 27.21 -16.21
N ILE A 248 11.28 25.95 -16.57
CA ILE A 248 12.30 25.02 -17.02
C ILE A 248 13.00 25.56 -18.29
N GLY A 249 14.32 25.59 -18.26
CA GLY A 249 15.16 26.15 -19.32
C GLY A 249 15.28 27.68 -19.32
N MET A 250 14.48 28.40 -18.52
CA MET A 250 14.56 29.86 -18.43
C MET A 250 15.80 30.31 -17.67
N LYS A 251 16.49 31.33 -18.18
CA LYS A 251 17.60 31.98 -17.45
C LYS A 251 17.09 32.57 -16.15
N LEU A 252 17.78 32.30 -15.03
CA LEU A 252 17.35 32.71 -13.70
C LEU A 252 17.13 34.22 -13.60
N LYS A 253 18.02 35.00 -14.21
CA LYS A 253 17.89 36.47 -14.28
C LYS A 253 16.65 36.97 -15.04
N ALA A 254 16.10 36.17 -15.95
CA ALA A 254 14.94 36.56 -16.75
C ALA A 254 13.60 36.30 -16.02
N ILE A 255 13.59 35.40 -15.03
CA ILE A 255 12.36 35.01 -14.32
C ILE A 255 11.72 36.21 -13.59
N PRO A 256 12.45 37.01 -12.78
CA PRO A 256 11.86 38.18 -12.12
C PRO A 256 11.35 39.24 -13.10
N HIS A 257 12.03 39.42 -14.25
CA HIS A 257 11.61 40.37 -15.27
C HIS A 257 10.27 39.98 -15.90
N ARG A 258 10.00 38.68 -16.03
CA ARG A 258 8.77 38.15 -16.63
C ARG A 258 7.63 38.04 -15.62
N TYR A 259 7.91 37.60 -14.41
CA TYR A 259 6.88 37.22 -13.44
C TYR A 259 6.81 38.11 -12.19
N GLY A 260 7.73 39.07 -12.03
CA GLY A 260 7.87 39.93 -10.85
C GLY A 260 8.91 39.40 -9.86
N GLU A 261 9.53 40.30 -9.10
CA GLU A 261 10.55 39.96 -8.08
C GLU A 261 10.03 39.04 -6.97
N ASP A 262 8.72 39.06 -6.74
CA ASP A 262 8.03 38.27 -5.72
C ASP A 262 7.60 36.87 -6.20
N TYR A 263 7.94 36.47 -7.44
CA TYR A 263 7.48 35.21 -8.03
C TYR A 263 7.78 33.99 -7.13
N ALA A 264 8.99 33.94 -6.55
CA ALA A 264 9.42 32.83 -5.72
C ALA A 264 8.64 32.77 -4.41
N TRP A 265 8.33 33.92 -3.83
CA TRP A 265 7.50 34.01 -2.64
C TRP A 265 6.09 33.51 -2.94
N ARG A 266 5.48 33.94 -4.06
CA ARG A 266 4.14 33.47 -4.46
C ARG A 266 4.11 31.97 -4.73
N LEU A 267 5.12 31.44 -5.43
CA LEU A 267 5.24 30.00 -5.68
C LEU A 267 5.29 29.20 -4.37
N LEU A 268 6.07 29.65 -3.39
CA LEU A 268 6.31 28.92 -2.16
C LEU A 268 5.24 29.12 -1.09
N HIS A 269 4.62 30.30 -1.01
CA HIS A 269 3.76 30.67 0.12
C HIS A 269 2.31 30.96 -0.25
N THR A 270 2.02 31.28 -1.51
CA THR A 270 0.66 31.53 -1.99
C THR A 270 0.43 30.86 -3.36
N PRO A 271 0.56 29.53 -3.46
CA PRO A 271 0.45 28.82 -4.73
C PRO A 271 -0.93 28.98 -5.43
N LEU A 272 -1.98 29.42 -4.72
CA LEU A 272 -3.25 29.81 -5.36
C LEU A 272 -3.13 31.10 -6.19
N ASP A 273 -2.20 31.99 -5.82
CA ASP A 273 -1.93 33.27 -6.48
C ASP A 273 -0.75 33.19 -7.47
N SER A 274 -0.41 31.96 -7.88
CA SER A 274 0.72 31.66 -8.75
C SER A 274 0.58 32.37 -10.11
N PRO A 275 1.63 33.06 -10.61
CA PRO A 275 1.57 33.75 -11.91
C PRO A 275 1.70 32.84 -13.13
N PHE A 276 2.00 31.55 -12.94
CA PHE A 276 2.32 30.60 -14.02
C PHE A 276 1.04 29.99 -14.60
N LYS A 277 0.51 30.62 -15.66
CA LYS A 277 -0.81 30.28 -16.24
C LYS A 277 -0.77 29.07 -17.17
N ASP A 278 0.40 28.75 -17.71
CA ASP A 278 0.59 27.62 -18.62
C ASP A 278 1.11 26.38 -17.85
N SER A 279 1.21 26.46 -16.53
CA SER A 279 1.62 25.38 -15.62
C SER A 279 0.43 24.80 -14.84
N GLU A 280 0.62 23.63 -14.21
CA GLU A 280 -0.41 22.98 -13.39
C GLU A 280 -0.91 23.91 -12.27
N PRO A 281 -2.23 24.15 -12.15
CA PRO A 281 -2.80 24.83 -10.99
C PRO A 281 -2.66 24.00 -9.70
N VAL A 282 -2.44 24.65 -8.55
CA VAL A 282 -2.29 23.95 -7.26
C VAL A 282 -3.52 23.09 -6.89
N THR A 283 -4.72 23.49 -7.32
CA THR A 283 -5.95 22.72 -7.13
C THR A 283 -5.94 21.41 -7.90
N ASP A 284 -5.34 21.41 -9.10
CA ASP A 284 -5.24 20.23 -9.94
C ASP A 284 -4.19 19.27 -9.39
N ALA A 285 -3.06 19.80 -8.90
CA ALA A 285 -2.07 19.04 -8.17
C ALA A 285 -2.68 18.34 -6.94
N ALA A 286 -3.45 19.08 -6.13
CA ALA A 286 -4.16 18.53 -4.96
C ALA A 286 -5.15 17.42 -5.34
N ASN A 287 -5.94 17.61 -6.39
CA ASN A 287 -6.89 16.62 -6.87
C ASN A 287 -6.20 15.38 -7.45
N ARG A 288 -5.11 15.58 -8.21
CA ARG A 288 -4.30 14.52 -8.82
C ARG A 288 -3.72 13.60 -7.74
N ILE A 289 -3.04 14.17 -6.74
CA ILE A 289 -2.44 13.37 -5.68
C ILE A 289 -3.48 12.71 -4.79
N HIS A 290 -4.55 13.41 -4.44
CA HIS A 290 -5.62 12.83 -3.62
C HIS A 290 -6.27 11.62 -4.29
N ARG A 291 -6.63 11.74 -5.58
CA ARG A 291 -7.19 10.63 -6.37
C ARG A 291 -6.24 9.44 -6.43
N PHE A 292 -4.95 9.71 -6.65
CA PHE A 292 -3.94 8.65 -6.71
C PHE A 292 -3.79 7.91 -5.37
N ILE A 293 -3.70 8.62 -4.25
CA ILE A 293 -3.58 7.99 -2.94
C ILE A 293 -4.83 7.17 -2.59
N MET A 294 -6.02 7.68 -2.92
CA MET A 294 -7.27 6.90 -2.77
C MET A 294 -7.25 5.62 -3.61
N GLN A 295 -6.79 5.70 -4.86
CA GLN A 295 -6.68 4.55 -5.75
C GLN A 295 -5.79 3.45 -5.14
N ILE A 296 -4.55 3.77 -4.80
CA ILE A 296 -3.62 2.77 -4.21
C ILE A 296 -4.10 2.29 -2.83
N GLY A 297 -4.81 3.16 -2.10
CA GLY A 297 -5.43 2.84 -0.83
C GLY A 297 -6.60 1.86 -0.96
N ASP A 298 -7.26 1.81 -2.11
CA ASP A 298 -8.39 0.92 -2.40
C ASP A 298 -7.97 -0.38 -3.10
N GLU A 299 -6.76 -0.43 -3.63
CA GLU A 299 -6.19 -1.65 -4.21
C GLU A 299 -6.07 -2.75 -3.14
N LEU A 300 -6.22 -4.01 -3.58
CA LEU A 300 -5.89 -5.16 -2.75
C LEU A 300 -4.37 -5.16 -2.50
N SER A 301 -3.94 -5.51 -1.28
CA SER A 301 -2.54 -5.37 -0.85
C SER A 301 -2.07 -6.56 -0.05
N MET A 302 -0.85 -7.01 -0.26
CA MET A 302 -0.16 -7.94 0.64
C MET A 302 0.66 -7.23 1.74
N SER A 303 0.42 -5.94 1.96
CA SER A 303 1.06 -5.10 2.97
C SER A 303 0.06 -4.22 3.71
N SER A 304 0.31 -3.97 4.99
CA SER A 304 -0.41 -2.99 5.82
C SER A 304 -0.03 -1.54 5.53
N MET A 305 1.01 -1.31 4.70
CA MET A 305 1.52 0.01 4.38
C MET A 305 1.70 0.17 2.87
N ARG A 306 1.34 1.35 2.35
CA ARG A 306 1.71 1.82 1.00
C ARG A 306 2.88 2.78 1.13
N ILE A 307 3.87 2.64 0.26
CA ILE A 307 5.08 3.49 0.29
C ILE A 307 5.09 4.36 -0.96
N ILE A 308 5.22 5.67 -0.76
CA ILE A 308 5.36 6.68 -1.80
C ILE A 308 6.74 7.33 -1.65
N VAL A 309 7.50 7.45 -2.75
CA VAL A 309 8.72 8.26 -2.82
C VAL A 309 8.51 9.39 -3.82
N SER A 310 8.41 10.62 -3.32
CA SER A 310 8.07 11.81 -4.11
C SER A 310 8.75 13.05 -3.50
N HIS A 311 8.08 14.19 -3.48
CA HIS A 311 8.69 15.50 -3.32
C HIS A 311 8.00 16.33 -2.24
N GLN A 312 8.56 17.49 -1.93
CA GLN A 312 8.11 18.31 -0.82
C GLN A 312 6.85 19.11 -1.16
N ASN A 313 6.83 19.82 -2.29
CA ASN A 313 5.71 20.74 -2.54
C ASN A 313 4.42 19.96 -2.76
N LEU A 314 4.47 18.88 -3.53
CA LEU A 314 3.33 17.98 -3.71
C LEU A 314 2.85 17.38 -2.38
N HIS A 315 3.77 16.93 -1.52
CA HIS A 315 3.44 16.46 -0.17
C HIS A 315 2.71 17.53 0.64
N ASN A 316 3.26 18.75 0.67
CA ASN A 316 2.72 19.84 1.46
C ASN A 316 1.34 20.29 0.96
N ILE A 317 1.11 20.23 -0.35
CA ILE A 317 -0.21 20.46 -0.96
C ILE A 317 -1.18 19.39 -0.52
N PHE A 318 -0.79 18.11 -0.55
CA PHE A 318 -1.64 17.03 -0.04
C PHE A 318 -1.96 17.23 1.45
N LEU A 319 -0.96 17.54 2.28
CA LEU A 319 -1.16 17.82 3.70
C LEU A 319 -2.12 19.01 3.94
N ALA A 320 -1.94 20.11 3.21
CA ALA A 320 -2.85 21.26 3.27
C ALA A 320 -4.28 20.90 2.84
N HIS A 321 -4.42 20.09 1.79
CA HIS A 321 -5.71 19.58 1.30
C HIS A 321 -6.44 18.74 2.34
N LEU A 322 -5.72 17.95 3.15
CA LEU A 322 -6.30 17.17 4.24
C LEU A 322 -6.67 18.04 5.46
N MET A 323 -5.84 19.03 5.81
CA MET A 323 -6.01 19.82 7.02
C MET A 323 -6.98 20.99 6.88
N ALA A 324 -7.16 21.54 5.68
CA ALA A 324 -7.85 22.81 5.48
C ALA A 324 -8.51 22.95 4.09
N LYS A 325 -9.32 24.00 3.94
CA LYS A 325 -9.87 24.43 2.64
C LYS A 325 -8.93 25.37 1.86
N ASP A 326 -7.80 25.76 2.44
CA ASP A 326 -6.86 26.72 1.84
C ASP A 326 -5.51 26.06 1.56
N LEU A 327 -5.20 25.92 0.27
CA LEU A 327 -3.96 25.33 -0.22
C LEU A 327 -2.74 26.23 -0.03
N ASN A 328 -2.92 27.52 0.28
CA ASN A 328 -1.79 28.41 0.61
C ASN A 328 -1.07 28.01 1.91
N LEU A 329 -1.73 27.24 2.78
CA LEU A 329 -1.08 26.68 3.97
C LEU A 329 0.05 25.71 3.63
N SER A 330 0.08 25.14 2.42
CA SER A 330 1.17 24.26 1.96
C SER A 330 2.56 24.90 2.10
N GLY A 331 2.65 26.21 1.91
CA GLY A 331 3.88 26.99 2.05
C GLY A 331 4.40 27.18 3.48
N ARG A 332 3.66 26.70 4.48
CA ARG A 332 4.09 26.70 5.90
C ARG A 332 4.66 25.37 6.34
N PHE A 333 4.51 24.32 5.53
CA PHE A 333 4.99 22.99 5.84
C PHE A 333 6.38 22.76 5.28
N HIS A 334 7.10 21.85 5.90
CA HIS A 334 8.40 21.41 5.43
C HIS A 334 8.51 19.90 5.62
N LEU A 335 9.10 19.23 4.63
CA LEU A 335 9.42 17.81 4.69
C LEU A 335 10.90 17.69 4.37
N ASN A 336 11.73 17.28 5.33
CA ASN A 336 13.16 17.16 5.12
C ASN A 336 13.47 16.02 4.12
N ASN A 337 14.64 16.07 3.48
CA ASN A 337 15.10 15.00 2.60
C ASN A 337 15.17 13.66 3.35
N LEU A 338 14.65 12.58 2.77
CA LEU A 338 14.56 11.24 3.38
C LEU A 338 13.81 11.17 4.72
N HIS A 339 13.05 12.22 5.07
CA HIS A 339 12.04 12.13 6.11
C HIS A 339 10.72 11.66 5.50
N GLY A 340 9.85 11.16 6.37
CA GLY A 340 8.52 10.73 5.97
C GLY A 340 7.39 11.36 6.76
N SER A 341 6.20 11.28 6.18
CA SER A 341 4.93 11.53 6.85
C SER A 341 4.04 10.32 6.66
N THR A 342 3.30 9.95 7.71
CA THR A 342 2.40 8.79 7.67
C THR A 342 0.96 9.26 7.78
N PHE A 343 0.14 8.82 6.83
CA PHE A 343 -1.30 9.06 6.80
C PHE A 343 -2.03 7.75 7.06
N LEU A 344 -3.09 7.80 7.85
CA LEU A 344 -4.01 6.68 8.03
C LEU A 344 -5.14 6.86 7.04
N TYR A 345 -5.40 5.84 6.21
CA TYR A 345 -6.48 5.85 5.23
C TYR A 345 -7.52 4.80 5.60
N CYS A 346 -8.79 5.19 5.52
CA CYS A 346 -9.93 4.29 5.63
C CYS A 346 -10.53 4.03 4.24
N PRO A 347 -10.29 2.85 3.63
CA PRO A 347 -10.83 2.51 2.32
C PRO A 347 -12.37 2.48 2.24
N TYR A 348 -13.06 2.36 3.37
CA TYR A 348 -14.54 2.39 3.40
C TYR A 348 -15.10 3.82 3.38
N THR A 349 -14.64 4.68 4.28
CA THR A 349 -15.14 6.06 4.40
C THR A 349 -14.43 7.05 3.48
N LYS A 350 -13.32 6.65 2.87
CA LYS A 350 -12.42 7.49 2.05
C LYS A 350 -11.81 8.65 2.84
N GLN A 351 -11.75 8.53 4.17
CA GLN A 351 -11.20 9.54 5.05
C GLN A 351 -9.72 9.28 5.32
N PHE A 352 -9.01 10.37 5.58
CA PHE A 352 -7.61 10.38 5.98
C PHE A 352 -7.47 10.99 7.37
N ASP A 353 -6.61 10.39 8.18
CA ASP A 353 -6.05 11.01 9.38
C ASP A 353 -4.53 11.16 9.21
N ILE A 354 -3.95 12.12 9.93
CA ILE A 354 -2.51 12.36 9.94
C ILE A 354 -1.92 11.70 11.19
N GLU A 355 -1.08 10.68 11.01
CA GLU A 355 -0.40 10.00 12.13
C GLU A 355 0.87 10.76 12.53
N ASN A 356 1.68 11.17 11.55
CA ASN A 356 2.90 11.94 11.78
C ASN A 356 3.28 12.74 10.53
N VAL A 357 4.06 13.81 10.74
CA VAL A 357 4.55 14.69 9.68
C VAL A 357 6.04 14.92 9.86
N ASN A 358 6.82 14.75 8.79
CA ASN A 358 8.25 15.07 8.71
C ASN A 358 9.12 14.41 9.80
N ILE A 359 8.95 13.11 10.00
CA ILE A 359 9.76 12.32 10.94
C ILE A 359 11.00 11.73 10.26
N PRO A 360 12.13 11.61 10.97
CA PRO A 360 13.25 10.81 10.49
C PRO A 360 12.84 9.33 10.39
N LEU A 361 13.37 8.63 9.37
CA LEU A 361 13.05 7.23 9.05
C LEU A 361 14.16 6.26 9.43
#